data_AF-A0A2T9J636-F1
#
_entry.id   AF-A0A2T9J636-F1
#
_cell.length_a   1.000
_cell.length_b   1.000
_cell.length_c   1.000
_cell.angle_alpha   90.00
_cell.angle_beta   90.00
_cell.angle_gamma   90.00
#
_symmetry.space_group_name_H-M   'P 1'
#
loop_
_entity.id
_entity.type
_entity.pdbx_description
1 polymer ?
#
loop_
_entity_poly.entity_id
_entity_poly.type
_entity_poly.pdbx_seq_one_letter_code
_entity_poly.pdbx_strand_id
1 'polypeptide(L)'
;MFSSLLTGLLAGAMTLAPQVGQGERWDGVYSYTHDGGRTAGGSPILVTWRLTLKGGACEFHGEGFQTLETFQCSTHATPQGLEVRFLRYPPPATGNRFGVEVYKPGAPLFTLSRLEGRVLTRWTGFVPDEGVARSPAPYLKKVK
;
A
#
# COMPACT_ATOMS: atom_id res chain seq x y z
N MET A 1 46.12 -57.26 -6.86
CA MET A 1 44.81 -57.92 -6.75
C MET A 1 43.79 -56.87 -6.31
N PHE A 2 42.55 -57.02 -6.75
CA PHE A 2 41.50 -56.01 -7.00
C PHE A 2 40.90 -55.23 -5.81
N SER A 3 40.13 -54.21 -6.19
CA SER A 3 38.94 -53.59 -5.55
C SER A 3 39.18 -52.28 -4.79
N SER A 4 38.86 -51.09 -5.32
CA SER A 4 37.54 -50.49 -5.68
C SER A 4 36.55 -50.35 -4.51
N LEU A 5 36.09 -49.11 -4.31
CA LEU A 5 34.70 -48.63 -4.10
C LEU A 5 34.77 -47.20 -3.50
N LEU A 6 34.70 -46.14 -4.31
CA LEU A 6 33.49 -45.36 -4.64
C LEU A 6 32.57 -45.07 -3.44
N THR A 7 32.71 -43.89 -2.83
CA THR A 7 31.71 -43.29 -1.94
C THR A 7 31.07 -42.11 -2.67
N GLY A 8 29.79 -42.25 -3.00
CA GLY A 8 29.04 -41.37 -3.89
C GLY A 8 28.71 -39.99 -3.31
N LEU A 9 28.74 -38.98 -4.19
CA LEU A 9 28.12 -37.69 -3.96
C LEU A 9 26.59 -37.81 -4.12
N LEU A 10 25.84 -37.64 -3.03
CA LEU A 10 24.42 -37.34 -3.07
C LEU A 10 24.24 -35.85 -3.33
N ALA A 11 24.10 -35.47 -4.60
CA ALA A 11 23.66 -34.14 -4.99
C ALA A 11 22.13 -34.03 -4.78
N GLY A 12 21.71 -33.49 -3.65
CA GLY A 12 20.31 -33.16 -3.39
C GLY A 12 19.87 -32.00 -4.28
N ALA A 13 19.03 -32.27 -5.28
CA ALA A 13 18.38 -31.26 -6.08
C ALA A 13 17.36 -30.49 -5.21
N MET A 14 17.75 -29.31 -4.71
CA MET A 14 16.82 -28.38 -4.08
C MET A 14 15.92 -27.79 -5.17
N THR A 15 14.66 -28.23 -5.20
CA THR A 15 13.62 -27.61 -6.02
C THR A 15 13.35 -26.20 -5.50
N LEU A 16 13.83 -25.19 -6.23
CA LEU A 16 13.43 -23.80 -6.00
C LEU A 16 11.95 -23.65 -6.37
N ALA A 17 11.08 -23.56 -5.36
CA ALA A 17 9.71 -23.13 -5.58
C ALA A 17 9.71 -21.66 -6.04
N PRO A 18 8.90 -21.28 -7.04
CA PRO A 18 8.78 -19.89 -7.45
C PRO A 18 8.30 -19.04 -6.26
N GLN A 19 9.17 -18.15 -5.80
CA GLN A 19 8.82 -17.11 -4.85
C GLN A 19 7.93 -16.12 -5.60
N VAL A 20 6.61 -16.35 -5.62
CA VAL A 20 5.64 -15.32 -6.02
C VAL A 20 5.96 -14.11 -5.14
N GLY A 21 6.40 -13.02 -5.77
CA GLY A 21 6.88 -11.86 -5.05
C GLY A 21 5.80 -11.42 -4.07
N GLN A 22 6.14 -11.23 -2.79
CA GLN A 22 5.13 -10.94 -1.77
C GLN A 22 4.24 -9.75 -2.14
N GLY A 23 4.74 -8.80 -2.95
CA GLY A 23 3.94 -7.71 -3.53
C GLY A 23 2.83 -8.14 -4.48
N GLU A 24 3.06 -9.15 -5.33
CA GLU A 24 2.08 -9.66 -6.31
C GLU A 24 0.83 -10.24 -5.61
N ARG A 25 1.00 -10.79 -4.40
CA ARG A 25 -0.13 -11.24 -3.56
C ARG A 25 -1.07 -10.11 -3.14
N TRP A 26 -0.61 -8.88 -3.16
CA TRP A 26 -1.40 -7.71 -2.78
C TRP A 26 -1.98 -6.97 -3.99
N ASP A 27 -1.66 -7.39 -5.20
CA ASP A 27 -2.19 -6.75 -6.40
C ASP A 27 -3.72 -6.69 -6.40
N GLY A 28 -4.24 -5.56 -6.85
CA GLY A 28 -5.66 -5.27 -6.88
C GLY A 28 -5.98 -3.81 -6.54
N VAL A 29 -7.27 -3.53 -6.49
CA VAL A 29 -7.79 -2.20 -6.16
C VAL A 29 -8.46 -2.26 -4.81
N TYR A 30 -8.13 -1.30 -3.96
CA TYR A 30 -8.67 -1.18 -2.62
C TYR A 30 -9.36 0.17 -2.47
N SER A 31 -10.44 0.21 -1.70
CA SER A 31 -11.19 1.44 -1.45
C SER A 31 -11.56 1.59 0.02
N TYR A 32 -11.56 2.82 0.50
CA TYR A 32 -12.20 3.20 1.75
C TYR A 32 -12.84 4.59 1.59
N THR A 33 -13.98 4.81 2.24
CA THR A 33 -14.61 6.14 2.31
C THR A 33 -14.50 6.67 3.73
N HIS A 34 -13.91 7.85 3.86
CA HIS A 34 -13.90 8.64 5.08
C HIS A 34 -15.25 9.33 5.24
N ASP A 35 -15.78 9.26 6.46
CA ASP A 35 -16.95 10.03 6.90
C ASP A 35 -16.51 11.04 7.97
N GLY A 36 -16.39 12.30 7.53
CA GLY A 36 -16.04 13.44 8.36
C GLY A 36 -17.25 14.08 9.06
N GLY A 37 -18.42 13.43 9.03
CA GLY A 37 -19.66 13.96 9.58
C GLY A 37 -20.37 14.89 8.59
N ARG A 38 -20.80 16.06 9.07
CA ARG A 38 -21.60 17.01 8.28
C ARG A 38 -21.09 18.44 8.44
N THR A 39 -21.24 19.24 7.39
CA THR A 39 -20.99 20.69 7.44
C THR A 39 -22.05 21.37 8.32
N ALA A 40 -21.82 22.65 8.66
CA ALA A 40 -22.81 23.48 9.37
C ALA A 40 -24.17 23.55 8.63
N GLY A 41 -24.16 23.52 7.29
CA GLY A 41 -25.37 23.45 6.46
C GLY A 41 -25.99 22.06 6.35
N GLY A 42 -25.44 21.06 7.06
CA GLY A 42 -25.96 19.71 7.10
C GLY A 42 -25.61 18.87 5.86
N SER A 43 -24.63 19.22 5.03
CA SER A 43 -24.17 18.35 3.93
C SER A 43 -23.12 17.35 4.43
N PRO A 44 -23.12 16.09 3.97
CA PRO A 44 -22.14 15.10 4.43
C PRO A 44 -20.73 15.43 3.93
N ILE A 45 -19.73 15.12 4.75
CA ILE A 45 -18.30 15.25 4.44
C ILE A 45 -17.78 13.85 4.12
N LEU A 46 -17.69 13.52 2.84
CA LEU A 46 -17.24 12.21 2.38
C LEU A 46 -16.02 12.35 1.47
N VAL A 47 -15.01 11.53 1.72
CA VAL A 47 -13.82 11.41 0.84
C VAL A 47 -13.55 9.94 0.57
N THR A 48 -13.55 9.54 -0.69
CA THR A 48 -13.23 8.17 -1.09
C THR A 48 -11.78 8.08 -1.53
N TRP A 49 -11.05 7.19 -0.88
CA TRP A 49 -9.66 6.88 -1.18
C TRP A 49 -9.56 5.53 -1.89
N ARG A 50 -8.83 5.51 -2.99
CA ARG A 50 -8.58 4.34 -3.83
C ARG A 50 -7.08 4.08 -3.90
N LEU A 51 -6.69 2.86 -3.55
CA LEU A 51 -5.32 2.36 -3.69
C LEU A 51 -5.29 1.30 -4.77
N THR A 52 -4.51 1.53 -5.83
CA THR A 52 -4.25 0.52 -6.86
C THR A 52 -2.85 -0.04 -6.64
N LEU A 53 -2.74 -1.35 -6.43
CA LEU A 53 -1.48 -2.07 -6.28
C LEU A 53 -1.23 -2.96 -7.51
N LYS A 54 -0.03 -2.85 -8.10
CA LYS A 54 0.38 -3.71 -9.21
C LYS A 54 1.89 -3.89 -9.25
N GLY A 55 2.37 -5.12 -9.06
CA GLY A 55 3.79 -5.47 -9.23
C GLY A 55 4.75 -4.62 -8.39
N GLY A 56 4.33 -4.22 -7.19
CA GLY A 56 5.14 -3.39 -6.28
C GLY A 56 5.03 -1.88 -6.49
N ALA A 57 4.40 -1.43 -7.57
CA ALA A 57 4.04 -0.03 -7.79
C ALA A 57 2.61 0.24 -7.32
N CYS A 58 2.32 1.49 -7.00
CA CYS A 58 0.96 1.89 -6.66
C CYS A 58 0.59 3.31 -7.05
N GLU A 59 -0.72 3.53 -7.09
CA GLU A 59 -1.33 4.85 -7.18
C GLU A 59 -2.32 4.97 -6.02
N PHE A 60 -2.29 6.12 -5.35
CA PHE A 60 -3.26 6.47 -4.32
C PHE A 60 -4.00 7.73 -4.74
N HIS A 61 -5.33 7.63 -4.76
CA HIS A 61 -6.21 8.66 -5.27
C HIS A 61 -7.32 8.96 -4.26
N GLY A 62 -7.55 10.23 -3.97
CA GLY A 62 -8.63 10.70 -3.10
C GLY A 62 -9.54 11.66 -3.82
N GLU A 63 -10.85 11.42 -3.73
CA GLU A 63 -11.88 12.27 -4.32
C GLU A 63 -13.05 12.48 -3.34
N GLY A 64 -13.55 13.70 -3.24
CA GLY A 64 -14.71 14.03 -2.41
C GLY A 64 -14.69 15.44 -1.85
N PHE A 65 -15.19 15.60 -0.62
CA PHE A 65 -15.37 16.89 0.04
C PHE A 65 -14.07 17.70 0.07
N GLN A 66 -13.97 18.71 -0.80
CA GLN A 66 -12.78 19.56 -0.97
C GLN A 66 -11.47 18.80 -1.22
N THR A 67 -11.54 17.51 -1.58
CA THR A 67 -10.39 16.64 -1.80
C THR A 67 -10.37 16.20 -3.26
N LEU A 68 -9.26 16.49 -3.91
CA LEU A 68 -8.88 15.90 -5.19
C LEU A 68 -7.35 15.76 -5.17
N GLU A 69 -6.88 14.56 -4.89
CA GLU A 69 -5.46 14.28 -4.72
C GLU A 69 -5.09 12.97 -5.40
N THR A 70 -3.91 12.93 -6.01
CA THR A 70 -3.36 11.71 -6.61
C THR A 70 -1.86 11.73 -6.47
N PHE A 71 -1.28 10.61 -6.09
CA PHE A 71 0.16 10.42 -6.12
C PHE A 71 0.53 8.96 -6.42
N GLN A 72 1.71 8.82 -7.03
CA GLN A 72 2.34 7.53 -7.26
C GLN A 72 3.11 7.13 -5.99
N CYS A 73 3.12 5.84 -5.72
CA CYS A 73 3.76 5.25 -4.56
C CYS A 73 4.47 3.93 -4.93
N SER A 74 5.35 3.48 -4.04
CA SER A 74 5.96 2.16 -4.09
C SER A 74 5.56 1.35 -2.87
N THR A 75 5.57 0.03 -3.01
CA THR A 75 5.33 -0.88 -1.88
C THR A 75 6.58 -1.69 -1.57
N HIS A 76 6.84 -1.88 -0.28
CA HIS A 76 7.91 -2.72 0.22
C HIS A 76 7.31 -3.80 1.10
N ALA A 77 7.70 -5.06 0.85
CA ALA A 77 7.31 -6.16 1.71
C ALA A 77 7.95 -6.04 3.10
N THR A 78 7.17 -6.36 4.12
CA THR A 78 7.58 -6.41 5.53
C THR A 78 7.12 -7.75 6.11
N PRO A 79 7.68 -8.22 7.23
CA PRO A 79 7.22 -9.45 7.87
C PRO A 79 5.72 -9.43 8.24
N GLN A 80 5.14 -8.25 8.45
CA GLN A 80 3.75 -8.04 8.85
C GLN A 80 2.79 -7.70 7.69
N GLY A 81 3.32 -7.46 6.48
CA GLY A 81 2.51 -7.08 5.31
C GLY A 81 3.26 -6.16 4.35
N LEU A 82 2.66 -5.03 3.96
CA LEU A 82 3.26 -4.05 3.06
C LEU A 82 3.45 -2.69 3.73
N GLU A 83 4.57 -2.05 3.44
CA GLU A 83 4.75 -0.62 3.65
C GLU A 83 4.56 0.13 2.32
N VAL A 84 3.73 1.17 2.33
CA VAL A 84 3.47 2.03 1.19
C VAL A 84 4.23 3.34 1.38
N ARG A 85 5.03 3.71 0.38
CA ARG A 85 5.89 4.88 0.39
C ARG A 85 5.56 5.82 -0.75
N PHE A 86 5.63 7.12 -0.50
CA PHE A 86 5.46 8.12 -1.54
C PHE A 86 6.55 7.99 -2.60
N LEU A 87 6.17 8.13 -3.88
CA LEU A 87 7.14 8.21 -4.97
C LEU A 87 7.17 9.63 -5.55
N ARG A 88 6.02 10.12 -6.05
CA ARG A 88 5.88 11.45 -6.66
C ARG A 88 4.43 11.78 -6.97
N TYR A 89 4.16 13.06 -7.22
CA TYR A 89 2.91 13.49 -7.85
C TYR A 89 2.91 13.16 -9.37
N PRO A 90 1.73 13.01 -10.01
CA PRO A 90 1.63 12.77 -11.44
C PRO A 90 2.20 13.94 -12.24
N PRO A 91 3.01 13.71 -13.29
CA PRO A 91 3.50 14.79 -14.14
C PRO A 91 2.33 15.59 -14.76
N PRO A 92 2.48 16.93 -14.91
CA PRO A 92 3.68 17.73 -14.63
C PRO A 92 3.78 18.25 -13.19
N ALA A 93 2.93 17.78 -12.27
CA ALA A 93 2.89 18.29 -10.90
C ALA A 93 4.15 17.91 -10.10
N THR A 94 4.69 18.87 -9.36
CA THR A 94 5.79 18.69 -8.39
C THR A 94 5.30 18.70 -6.94
N GLY A 95 4.01 18.99 -6.74
CA GLY A 95 3.37 19.12 -5.43
C GLY A 95 1.89 18.75 -5.50
N ASN A 96 1.19 18.95 -4.39
CA ASN A 96 -0.26 18.82 -4.33
C ASN A 96 -0.97 19.86 -5.22
N ARG A 97 -2.31 19.91 -5.18
CA ARG A 97 -3.12 20.88 -5.96
C ARG A 97 -2.77 22.36 -5.72
N PHE A 98 -2.06 22.66 -4.63
CA PHE A 98 -1.62 24.02 -4.28
C PHE A 98 -0.14 24.27 -4.63
N GLY A 99 0.53 23.33 -5.30
CA GLY A 99 1.95 23.42 -5.65
C GLY A 99 2.90 23.13 -4.48
N VAL A 100 2.41 22.59 -3.37
CA VAL A 100 3.21 22.31 -2.17
C VAL A 100 3.71 20.87 -2.20
N GLU A 101 5.02 20.68 -2.06
CA GLU A 101 5.65 19.37 -1.85
C GLU A 101 5.45 18.91 -0.40
N VAL A 102 4.38 18.15 -0.16
CA VAL A 102 4.05 17.64 1.19
C VAL A 102 4.93 16.46 1.61
N TYR A 103 5.36 15.63 0.64
CA TYR A 103 6.09 14.40 0.88
C TYR A 103 7.32 14.32 -0.01
N LYS A 104 8.43 13.83 0.55
CA LYS A 104 9.63 13.49 -0.22
C LYS A 104 9.54 12.06 -0.77
N PRO A 105 10.14 11.77 -1.95
CA PRO A 105 10.25 10.40 -2.44
C PRO A 105 10.85 9.46 -1.39
N GLY A 106 10.22 8.30 -1.20
CA GLY A 106 10.57 7.30 -0.18
C GLY A 106 9.96 7.54 1.21
N ALA A 107 9.24 8.65 1.44
CA ALA A 107 8.59 8.90 2.71
C ALA A 107 7.52 7.82 3.01
N PRO A 108 7.51 7.21 4.21
CA PRO A 108 6.51 6.21 4.57
C PRO A 108 5.14 6.88 4.77
N LEU A 109 4.12 6.40 4.06
CA LEU A 109 2.76 6.94 4.14
C LEU A 109 1.92 6.12 5.12
N PHE A 110 1.83 4.82 4.89
CA PHE A 110 1.05 3.89 5.71
C PHE A 110 1.52 2.44 5.51
N THR A 111 1.06 1.55 6.37
CA THR A 111 1.28 0.11 6.27
C THR A 111 -0.03 -0.65 6.12
N LEU A 112 0.01 -1.76 5.40
CA LEU A 112 -1.08 -2.71 5.21
C LEU A 112 -0.70 -4.04 5.87
N SER A 113 -1.63 -4.62 6.60
CA SER A 113 -1.50 -6.00 7.13
C SER A 113 -2.81 -6.76 6.90
N ARG A 114 -2.76 -8.10 6.97
CA ARG A 114 -3.96 -8.94 6.88
C ARG A 114 -4.29 -9.52 8.24
N LEU A 115 -5.55 -9.37 8.66
CA LEU A 115 -6.10 -10.00 9.85
C LEU A 115 -7.46 -10.58 9.50
N GLU A 116 -7.63 -11.89 9.61
CA GLU A 116 -8.91 -12.59 9.37
C GLU A 116 -9.53 -12.24 7.99
N GLY A 117 -8.70 -12.19 6.95
CA GLY A 117 -9.13 -11.86 5.59
C GLY A 117 -9.40 -10.37 5.34
N ARG A 118 -9.32 -9.52 6.37
CA ARG A 118 -9.45 -8.06 6.27
C ARG A 118 -8.08 -7.42 6.06
N VAL A 119 -8.04 -6.30 5.34
CA VAL A 119 -6.84 -5.48 5.19
C VAL A 119 -6.91 -4.36 6.23
N LEU A 120 -5.94 -4.38 7.16
CA LEU A 120 -5.77 -3.33 8.16
C LEU A 120 -4.81 -2.29 7.62
N THR A 121 -5.24 -1.03 7.64
CA THR A 121 -4.39 0.11 7.29
C THR A 121 -3.90 0.76 8.57
N ARG A 122 -2.60 1.07 8.66
CA ARG A 122 -2.05 1.91 9.72
C ARG A 122 -1.36 3.11 9.09
N TRP A 123 -1.96 4.28 9.29
CA TRP A 123 -1.44 5.56 8.85
C TRP A 123 -0.20 5.95 9.65
N THR A 124 0.83 6.46 8.96
CA THR A 124 2.09 6.88 9.58
C THR A 124 2.42 8.31 9.17
N GLY A 125 2.78 8.53 7.89
CA GLY A 125 3.12 9.85 7.35
C GLY A 125 1.98 10.51 6.58
N PHE A 126 0.99 9.73 6.13
CA PHE A 126 -0.20 10.25 5.46
C PHE A 126 -1.38 10.26 6.42
N VAL A 127 -2.07 11.40 6.55
CA VAL A 127 -3.25 11.57 7.40
C VAL A 127 -4.41 12.06 6.51
N PRO A 128 -5.37 11.18 6.16
CA PRO A 128 -6.47 11.54 5.24
C PRO A 128 -7.47 12.56 5.80
N ASP A 129 -7.39 12.93 7.08
CA ASP A 129 -8.43 13.62 7.83
C ASP A 129 -7.94 14.86 8.60
N GLU A 130 -6.89 15.54 8.12
CA GLU A 130 -6.35 16.77 8.73
C GLU A 130 -6.11 16.67 10.26
N GLY A 131 -5.85 15.47 10.80
CA GLY A 131 -5.40 15.28 12.18
C GLY A 131 -6.31 14.46 13.10
N VAL A 132 -7.33 13.77 12.60
CA VAL A 132 -8.14 12.86 13.43
C VAL A 132 -7.84 11.41 13.06
N ALA A 133 -6.60 10.97 13.27
CA ALA A 133 -6.22 9.57 13.13
C ALA A 133 -7.07 8.70 14.09
N ARG A 134 -8.22 8.22 13.62
CA ARG A 134 -9.09 7.33 14.38
C ARG A 134 -8.38 5.98 14.47
N SER A 135 -8.29 5.44 15.69
CA SER A 135 -7.85 4.07 15.92
C SER A 135 -9.07 3.18 16.22
N PRO A 136 -9.27 2.06 15.51
CA PRO A 136 -8.49 1.63 14.36
C PRO A 136 -8.77 2.50 13.12
N ALA A 137 -7.73 2.73 12.33
CA ALA A 137 -7.82 3.45 11.07
C ALA A 137 -8.77 2.72 10.10
N PRO A 138 -9.53 3.45 9.26
CA PRO A 138 -10.51 2.84 8.38
C PRO A 138 -9.86 1.83 7.44
N TYR A 139 -10.54 0.70 7.27
CA TYR A 139 -10.04 -0.46 6.53
C TYR A 139 -10.17 -0.23 5.03
N LEU A 140 -9.04 -0.26 4.32
CA LEU A 140 -9.04 -0.45 2.88
C LEU A 140 -9.68 -1.82 2.58
N LYS A 141 -10.69 -1.85 1.73
CA LYS A 141 -11.34 -3.10 1.30
C LYS A 141 -10.96 -3.38 -0.14
N LYS A 142 -10.59 -4.63 -0.46
CA LYS A 142 -10.35 -5.03 -1.84
C LYS A 142 -11.68 -4.97 -2.61
N VAL A 143 -11.68 -4.26 -3.73
CA VAL A 143 -12.85 -4.07 -4.60
C VAL A 143 -12.65 -4.66 -6.00
N LYS A 144 -11.40 -4.88 -6.42
CA LYS A 144 -11.03 -5.59 -7.65
C LYS A 144 -9.75 -6.38 -7.43
#